data_AF-A0A1M6P1J3-F1
#
_entry.id   AF-A0A1M6P1J3-F1
#
_cell.length_a   1.000
_cell.length_b   1.000
_cell.length_c   1.000
_cell.angle_alpha   90.00
_cell.angle_beta   90.00
_cell.angle_gamma   90.00
#
_symmetry.space_group_name_H-M   'P 1'
#
loop_
_entity.id
_entity.type
_entity.pdbx_description
1 polymer ?
#
loop_
_entity_poly.entity_id
_entity_poly.type
_entity_poly.pdbx_seq_one_letter_code
_entity_poly.pdbx_strand_id
1 'polypeptide(L)'
;MFLKYIYLLLISAVPIIELRGAIPIGVSQNLNPIYIYIVCVIGATLPAPLLVFFFRDLLKWLKKNRYFKKIGDYLDNKVNKNSKKIMDKKILGIILFVGIPLPTTGTWTAAMVASVFKMRAKDVVIGILIGNIIAGIIVLSLSYQLI
;
A
#
# COMPACT_ATOMS: atom_id res chain seq x y z
N MET A 1 -6.70 17.68 -19.56
CA MET A 1 -5.99 16.37 -19.68
C MET A 1 -5.01 16.18 -18.53
N PHE A 2 -4.03 17.08 -18.34
CA PHE A 2 -3.03 17.02 -17.26
C PHE A 2 -3.59 16.90 -15.84
N LEU A 3 -4.62 17.68 -15.49
CA LEU A 3 -5.27 17.64 -14.17
C LEU A 3 -5.82 16.26 -13.80
N LYS A 4 -6.24 15.45 -14.79
CA LYS A 4 -6.73 14.08 -14.53
C LYS A 4 -5.60 13.18 -14.04
N TYR A 5 -4.38 13.33 -14.57
CA TYR A 5 -3.23 12.59 -14.08
C TYR A 5 -2.81 13.02 -12.67
N ILE A 6 -2.84 14.31 -12.36
CA ILE A 6 -2.61 14.77 -10.98
C ILE A 6 -3.65 14.16 -10.03
N TYR A 7 -4.93 14.15 -10.43
CA TYR A 7 -5.99 13.52 -9.66
C TYR A 7 -5.71 12.03 -9.41
N LEU A 8 -5.28 11.28 -10.43
CA LEU A 8 -4.89 9.87 -10.28
C LEU A 8 -3.69 9.68 -9.35
N LEU A 9 -2.69 10.56 -9.42
CA LEU A 9 -1.54 10.56 -8.53
C LEU A 9 -1.98 10.73 -7.06
N LEU A 10 -2.85 11.69 -6.80
CA LEU A 10 -3.31 11.99 -5.45
C LEU A 10 -4.21 10.89 -4.92
N ILE A 11 -5.17 10.41 -5.72
CA ILE A 11 -6.13 9.40 -5.25
C ILE A 11 -5.50 8.02 -5.08
N SER A 12 -4.44 7.71 -5.83
CA SER A 12 -3.65 6.50 -5.61
C SER A 12 -2.80 6.55 -4.32
N ALA A 13 -2.58 7.73 -3.74
CA ALA A 13 -1.95 7.87 -2.43
C ALA A 13 -2.95 7.74 -1.27
N VAL A 14 -4.25 7.87 -1.52
CA VAL A 14 -5.33 7.81 -0.51
C VAL A 14 -5.55 6.35 -0.08
N PRO A 15 -5.70 6.08 1.24
CA PRO A 15 -5.99 4.73 1.72
C PRO A 15 -7.31 4.21 1.13
N ILE A 16 -7.51 2.89 1.13
CA ILE A 16 -8.71 2.21 0.59
C ILE A 16 -8.76 2.22 -0.94
N ILE A 17 -8.56 3.37 -1.59
CA ILE A 17 -8.56 3.48 -3.05
C ILE A 17 -7.23 2.94 -3.59
N GLU A 18 -6.14 3.59 -3.21
CA GLU A 18 -4.79 3.32 -3.68
C GLU A 18 -4.71 3.08 -5.22
N LEU A 19 -3.68 2.37 -5.67
CA LEU A 19 -3.52 1.97 -7.06
C LEU A 19 -4.69 1.11 -7.58
N ARG A 20 -5.33 0.29 -6.72
CA ARG A 20 -6.37 -0.67 -7.13
C ARG A 20 -7.65 0.04 -7.60
N GLY A 21 -8.02 1.14 -6.97
CA GLY A 21 -9.13 1.98 -7.40
C GLY A 21 -8.72 3.03 -8.43
N ALA A 22 -7.52 3.61 -8.30
CA ALA A 22 -7.08 4.68 -9.20
C ALA A 22 -6.92 4.22 -10.66
N ILE A 23 -6.40 3.00 -10.90
CA ILE A 23 -6.23 2.49 -12.27
C ILE A 23 -7.58 2.37 -13.01
N PRO A 24 -8.59 1.64 -12.50
CA PRO A 24 -9.91 1.56 -13.15
C PRO A 24 -10.55 2.92 -13.39
N ILE A 25 -10.41 3.86 -12.45
CA ILE A 25 -10.90 5.24 -12.60
C ILE A 25 -10.20 5.97 -13.76
N GLY A 26 -8.89 5.74 -13.94
CA GLY A 26 -8.14 6.29 -15.06
C GLY A 26 -8.58 5.70 -16.40
N VAL A 27 -8.78 4.36 -16.44
CA VAL A 27 -9.21 3.66 -17.65
C VAL A 27 -10.62 4.09 -18.06
N SER A 28 -11.56 4.23 -17.12
CA SER A 28 -12.92 4.70 -17.42
C SER A 28 -12.98 6.13 -17.96
N GLN A 29 -11.92 6.92 -17.77
CA GLN A 29 -11.78 8.26 -18.32
C GLN A 29 -11.14 8.28 -19.72
N ASN A 30 -10.92 7.12 -20.34
CA ASN A 30 -10.25 6.94 -21.64
C ASN A 30 -8.87 7.61 -21.71
N LEU A 31 -8.13 7.60 -20.58
CA LEU A 31 -6.76 8.11 -20.54
C LEU A 31 -5.79 7.06 -21.06
N ASN A 32 -4.62 7.52 -21.53
CA ASN A 32 -3.60 6.61 -22.02
C ASN A 32 -3.11 5.67 -20.89
N PRO A 33 -3.14 4.33 -21.09
CA PRO A 33 -2.86 3.32 -20.06
C PRO A 33 -1.46 3.39 -19.48
N ILE A 34 -0.45 3.73 -20.29
CA ILE A 34 0.94 3.80 -19.85
C ILE A 34 1.08 4.92 -18.81
N TYR A 35 0.49 6.09 -19.08
CA TYR A 35 0.53 7.21 -18.14
C TYR A 35 -0.33 6.94 -16.89
N ILE A 36 -1.50 6.29 -17.01
CA ILE A 36 -2.29 5.87 -15.84
C ILE A 36 -1.42 4.99 -14.93
N TYR A 37 -0.80 3.95 -15.50
CA TYR A 37 0.02 2.99 -14.76
C TYR A 37 1.17 3.67 -14.02
N ILE A 38 2.00 4.45 -14.73
CA ILE A 38 3.16 5.13 -14.15
C ILE A 38 2.72 6.06 -13.01
N VAL A 39 1.70 6.87 -13.26
CA VAL A 39 1.22 7.87 -12.28
C VAL A 39 0.64 7.20 -11.03
N CYS A 40 -0.16 6.14 -11.18
CA CYS A 40 -0.74 5.41 -10.06
C CYS A 40 0.32 4.64 -9.25
N VAL A 41 1.33 4.06 -9.90
CA VAL A 41 2.44 3.38 -9.19
C VAL A 41 3.25 4.38 -8.38
N ILE A 42 3.55 5.54 -8.94
CA ILE A 42 4.27 6.62 -8.24
C ILE A 42 3.42 7.13 -7.07
N GLY A 43 2.16 7.51 -7.33
CA GLY A 43 1.28 8.05 -6.31
C GLY A 43 1.03 7.08 -5.15
N ALA A 44 0.83 5.80 -5.44
CA ALA A 44 0.66 4.77 -4.41
C ALA A 44 1.94 4.48 -3.62
N THR A 45 3.13 4.66 -4.20
CA THR A 45 4.40 4.41 -3.51
C THR A 45 4.87 5.61 -2.71
N LEU A 46 4.57 6.83 -3.17
CA LEU A 46 4.99 8.10 -2.57
C LEU A 46 4.74 8.22 -1.05
N PRO A 47 3.58 7.81 -0.49
CA PRO A 47 3.35 7.92 0.95
C PRO A 47 4.13 6.89 1.78
N ALA A 48 4.67 5.83 1.18
CA ALA A 48 5.27 4.71 1.89
C ALA A 48 6.38 5.11 2.89
N PRO A 49 7.35 5.99 2.55
CA PRO A 49 8.38 6.40 3.50
C PRO A 49 7.78 7.06 4.75
N LEU A 50 6.84 7.99 4.56
CA LEU A 50 6.19 8.72 5.65
C LEU A 50 5.35 7.79 6.52
N LEU A 51 4.59 6.88 5.89
CA LEU A 51 3.73 5.94 6.58
C LEU A 51 4.51 4.98 7.49
N VAL A 52 5.68 4.50 7.07
CA VAL A 52 6.49 3.59 7.89
C VAL A 52 6.94 4.26 9.18
N PHE A 53 7.36 5.53 9.13
CA PHE A 53 7.72 6.27 10.34
C PHE A 53 6.48 6.59 11.18
N PHE A 54 5.42 7.09 10.54
CA PHE A 54 4.16 7.41 11.20
C PHE A 54 3.58 6.22 11.97
N PHE A 55 3.42 5.06 11.33
CA PHE A 55 2.86 3.88 11.99
C PHE A 55 3.75 3.35 13.10
N ARG A 56 5.08 3.42 12.95
CA ARG A 56 6.00 3.01 14.00
C ARG A 56 5.81 3.84 15.26
N ASP A 57 5.71 5.16 15.12
CA ASP A 57 5.57 6.05 16.27
C ASP A 57 4.15 6.04 16.84
N LEU A 58 3.13 5.91 15.97
CA LEU A 58 1.74 5.70 16.38
C LEU A 58 1.60 4.43 17.24
N LEU A 59 2.18 3.30 16.81
CA LEU A 59 2.13 2.04 17.57
C LEU A 59 2.83 2.15 18.93
N LYS A 60 3.97 2.85 19.01
CA LYS A 60 4.63 3.12 20.29
C LYS A 60 3.76 3.97 21.21
N TRP A 61 3.15 5.03 20.67
CA TRP A 61 2.27 5.91 21.43
C TRP A 61 1.03 5.17 21.95
N LEU A 62 0.37 4.36 21.11
CA LEU A 62 -0.79 3.55 21.49
C LEU A 62 -0.47 2.62 22.66
N LYS A 63 0.71 1.97 22.65
CA LYS A 63 1.13 1.05 23.71
C LYS A 63 1.52 1.75 25.01
N LYS A 64 2.04 2.97 24.93
CA LYS A 64 2.39 3.77 26.12
C LYS A 64 1.15 4.36 26.81
N ASN A 65 0.11 4.67 26.05
CA ASN A 65 -1.09 5.30 26.57
C ASN A 65 -2.03 4.27 27.24
N ARG A 66 -2.29 4.43 28.55
CA ARG A 66 -3.14 3.54 29.34
C ARG A 66 -4.54 3.31 28.75
N TYR A 67 -5.08 4.29 28.04
CA TYR A 67 -6.42 4.22 27.45
C TYR A 67 -6.44 3.43 26.13
N PHE A 68 -5.35 3.46 25.36
CA PHE A 68 -5.28 2.88 24.03
C PHE A 68 -4.41 1.63 23.94
N LYS A 69 -3.82 1.19 25.05
CA LYS A 69 -2.98 -0.02 25.12
C LYS A 69 -3.67 -1.24 24.51
N LYS A 70 -4.96 -1.46 24.81
CA LYS A 70 -5.75 -2.56 24.24
C LYS A 70 -5.83 -2.52 22.71
N ILE A 71 -5.88 -1.32 22.10
CA ILE A 71 -5.89 -1.16 20.64
C ILE A 71 -4.53 -1.50 20.07
N GLY A 72 -3.45 -1.00 20.68
CA GLY A 72 -2.08 -1.33 20.28
C GLY A 72 -1.81 -2.84 20.33
N ASP A 73 -2.22 -3.50 21.41
CA ASP A 73 -2.07 -4.95 21.58
C ASP A 73 -2.95 -5.74 20.60
N TYR A 74 -4.18 -5.28 20.33
CA TYR A 74 -5.06 -5.87 19.32
C TYR A 74 -4.45 -5.79 17.91
N LEU A 75 -3.92 -4.64 17.52
CA LEU A 75 -3.28 -4.45 16.22
C LEU A 75 -2.07 -5.36 16.06
N ASP A 76 -1.18 -5.40 17.06
CA ASP A 76 -0.05 -6.32 17.09
C ASP A 76 -0.49 -7.77 16.92
N ASN A 77 -1.48 -8.22 17.70
CA ASN A 77 -1.98 -9.59 17.65
C ASN A 77 -2.60 -9.93 16.30
N LYS A 78 -3.41 -9.03 15.75
CA LYS A 78 -4.05 -9.20 14.43
C LYS A 78 -3.02 -9.32 13.32
N VAL A 79 -2.00 -8.45 13.32
CA VAL A 79 -0.92 -8.48 12.33
C VAL A 79 -0.06 -9.74 12.49
N ASN A 80 0.31 -10.10 13.71
CA ASN A 80 1.09 -11.32 13.97
C ASN A 80 0.32 -12.58 13.56
N LYS A 81 -1.00 -12.63 13.72
CA LYS A 81 -1.80 -13.79 13.29
C LYS A 81 -1.95 -13.88 11.77
N ASN A 82 -2.18 -12.75 11.11
CA ASN A 82 -2.58 -12.74 9.69
C ASN A 82 -1.41 -12.60 8.72
N SER A 83 -0.27 -12.05 9.17
CA SER A 83 0.80 -11.64 8.25
C SER A 83 2.17 -12.21 8.60
N LYS A 84 2.35 -12.86 9.75
CA LYS A 84 3.66 -13.38 10.19
C LYS A 84 4.33 -14.29 9.17
N LYS A 85 3.63 -15.33 8.70
CA LYS A 85 4.17 -16.28 7.71
C LYS A 85 4.65 -15.60 6.42
N ILE A 86 3.95 -14.56 5.97
CA ILE A 86 4.31 -13.81 4.76
C ILE A 86 5.50 -12.90 5.06
N MET A 87 5.50 -12.23 6.21
CA MET A 87 6.50 -11.24 6.62
C MET A 87 7.82 -11.85 7.13
N ASP A 88 7.88 -13.16 7.41
CA ASP A 88 9.10 -13.87 7.79
C ASP A 88 10.22 -13.70 6.74
N LYS A 89 9.86 -13.55 5.45
CA LYS A 89 10.80 -13.30 4.34
C LYS A 89 11.06 -11.81 4.08
N LYS A 90 10.72 -10.94 5.04
CA LYS A 90 10.90 -9.47 5.01
C LYS A 90 10.45 -8.85 3.69
N ILE A 91 11.39 -8.43 2.83
CA ILE A 91 11.12 -7.73 1.57
C ILE A 91 10.20 -8.55 0.67
N LEU A 92 10.47 -9.86 0.51
CA LEU A 92 9.63 -10.72 -0.34
C LEU A 92 8.21 -10.81 0.20
N GLY A 93 8.06 -10.80 1.53
CA GLY A 93 6.76 -10.76 2.19
C GLY A 93 5.96 -9.51 1.82
N ILE A 94 6.62 -8.35 1.79
CA ILE A 94 5.98 -7.08 1.39
C ILE A 94 5.65 -7.10 -0.10
N ILE A 95 6.56 -7.56 -0.96
CA ILE A 95 6.33 -7.65 -2.40
C ILE A 95 5.09 -8.51 -2.68
N LEU A 96 5.00 -9.69 -2.07
CA LEU A 96 3.86 -10.60 -2.25
C LEU A 96 2.58 -10.02 -1.65
N PHE A 97 2.68 -9.38 -0.48
CA PHE A 97 1.53 -8.74 0.15
C PHE A 97 0.97 -7.64 -0.74
N VAL A 98 1.81 -6.70 -1.18
CA VAL A 98 1.38 -5.56 -2.00
C VAL A 98 1.03 -5.96 -3.44
N GLY A 99 1.75 -6.92 -3.99
CA GLY A 99 1.64 -7.36 -5.38
C GLY A 99 0.35 -8.08 -5.73
N ILE A 100 -0.33 -8.68 -4.75
CA ILE A 100 -1.67 -9.24 -4.94
C ILE A 100 -2.68 -8.08 -4.80
N PRO A 101 -3.45 -7.74 -5.82
CA PRO A 101 -4.33 -6.56 -5.79
C PRO A 101 -5.63 -6.82 -5.03
N LEU A 102 -5.55 -7.11 -3.73
CA LEU A 102 -6.70 -7.18 -2.84
C LEU A 102 -6.98 -5.82 -2.19
N PRO A 103 -8.22 -5.55 -1.75
CA PRO A 103 -8.61 -4.27 -1.14
C PRO A 103 -7.80 -3.88 0.11
N THR A 104 -7.22 -4.86 0.81
CA THR A 104 -6.56 -4.66 2.10
C THR A 104 -5.06 -4.85 2.06
N THR A 105 -4.46 -5.11 0.90
CA THR A 105 -3.05 -5.51 0.78
C THR A 105 -2.25 -4.51 -0.01
N GLY A 106 -2.22 -3.26 0.46
CA GLY A 106 -1.60 -2.15 -0.22
C GLY A 106 -0.51 -1.44 0.55
N THR A 107 -0.12 -0.25 0.07
CA THR A 107 0.94 0.57 0.67
C THR A 107 0.64 0.88 2.13
N TRP A 108 -0.60 1.30 2.43
CA TRP A 108 -0.99 1.70 3.78
C TRP A 108 -0.93 0.54 4.77
N THR A 109 -1.52 -0.59 4.40
CA THR A 109 -1.53 -1.77 5.26
C THR A 109 -0.16 -2.44 5.34
N ALA A 110 0.60 -2.46 4.26
CA ALA A 110 1.98 -2.95 4.26
C ALA A 110 2.88 -2.12 5.17
N ALA A 111 2.77 -0.78 5.15
CA ALA A 111 3.53 0.10 6.03
C ALA A 111 3.17 -0.12 7.51
N MET A 112 1.88 -0.30 7.82
CA MET A 112 1.42 -0.63 9.18
C MET A 112 1.97 -1.99 9.63
N VAL A 113 1.80 -3.03 8.81
CA VAL A 113 2.27 -4.38 9.12
C VAL A 113 3.79 -4.41 9.30
N ALA A 114 4.53 -3.82 8.38
CA ALA A 114 5.99 -3.73 8.45
C ALA A 114 6.49 -2.94 9.68
N SER A 115 5.70 -1.98 10.17
CA SER A 115 5.98 -1.23 11.39
C SER A 115 5.85 -2.09 12.64
N VAL A 116 4.86 -3.00 12.70
CA VAL A 116 4.73 -4.01 13.77
C VAL A 116 5.96 -4.93 13.79
N PHE A 117 6.40 -5.39 12.62
CA PHE A 117 7.61 -6.22 12.48
C PHE A 117 8.93 -5.45 12.55
N LYS A 118 8.89 -4.13 12.83
CA LYS A 118 10.07 -3.24 12.95
C LYS A 118 11.04 -3.33 11.75
N MET A 119 10.51 -3.52 10.55
CA MET A 119 11.33 -3.66 9.34
C MET A 119 12.07 -2.36 8.98
N ARG A 120 13.18 -2.45 8.25
CA ARG A 120 13.94 -1.24 7.84
C ARG A 120 13.12 -0.47 6.80
N ALA A 121 12.95 0.84 6.96
CA ALA A 121 12.10 1.65 6.08
C ALA A 121 12.46 1.53 4.60
N LYS A 122 13.76 1.50 4.28
CA LYS A 122 14.25 1.29 2.91
C LYS A 122 13.75 -0.02 2.28
N ASP A 123 13.78 -1.10 3.05
CA ASP A 123 13.35 -2.43 2.60
C ASP A 123 11.84 -2.44 2.33
N VAL A 124 11.08 -1.72 3.18
CA VAL A 124 9.63 -1.59 3.07
C VAL A 124 9.24 -0.78 1.83
N VAL A 125 9.88 0.37 1.62
CA VAL A 125 9.60 1.24 0.46
C VAL A 125 9.93 0.52 -0.84
N ILE A 126 11.07 -0.17 -0.92
CA ILE A 126 11.45 -0.97 -2.10
C ILE A 126 10.45 -2.10 -2.33
N GLY A 127 10.06 -2.83 -1.28
CA GLY A 127 9.06 -3.90 -1.39
C GLY A 127 7.70 -3.40 -1.85
N ILE A 128 7.25 -2.24 -1.35
CA ILE A 128 5.99 -1.60 -1.76
C ILE A 128 6.05 -1.16 -3.22
N LEU A 129 7.17 -0.55 -3.66
CA LEU A 129 7.33 -0.15 -5.06
C LEU A 129 7.20 -1.34 -6.00
N ILE A 130 7.95 -2.41 -5.74
CA ILE A 130 7.92 -3.62 -6.57
C ILE A 130 6.54 -4.28 -6.52
N GLY A 131 5.93 -4.35 -5.35
CA GLY A 131 4.56 -4.84 -5.21
C GLY A 131 3.55 -4.00 -6.01
N ASN A 132 3.63 -2.67 -5.94
CA ASN A 132 2.75 -1.78 -6.70
C ASN A 132 2.95 -1.89 -8.21
N ILE A 133 4.18 -2.15 -8.68
CA ILE A 133 4.47 -2.48 -10.09
C ILE A 133 3.71 -3.75 -10.49
N ILE A 134 3.84 -4.83 -9.72
CA ILE A 134 3.16 -6.12 -10.00
C ILE A 134 1.65 -5.95 -9.97
N ALA A 135 1.11 -5.37 -8.90
CA ALA A 135 -0.33 -5.13 -8.74
C ALA A 135 -0.87 -4.21 -9.84
N GLY A 136 -0.11 -3.18 -10.23
CA GLY A 136 -0.46 -2.27 -11.32
C GLY A 136 -0.64 -2.98 -12.65
N ILE A 137 0.26 -3.90 -13.00
CA ILE A 137 0.14 -4.70 -14.22
C ILE A 137 -1.13 -5.55 -14.19
N ILE A 138 -1.40 -6.23 -13.06
CA ILE A 138 -2.57 -7.09 -12.91
C ILE A 138 -3.86 -6.26 -13.01
N VAL A 139 -3.98 -5.18 -12.25
CA VAL A 139 -5.19 -4.33 -12.22
C VAL A 139 -5.42 -3.66 -13.57
N LEU A 140 -4.38 -3.16 -14.22
CA LEU A 140 -4.49 -2.58 -15.56
C LEU A 140 -5.01 -3.62 -16.56
N SER A 141 -4.42 -4.82 -16.57
CA SER A 141 -4.84 -5.90 -17.48
C SER A 141 -6.30 -6.30 -17.26
N LEU A 142 -6.72 -6.45 -16.00
CA LEU A 142 -8.11 -6.77 -15.65
C LEU A 142 -9.07 -5.65 -16.05
N SER A 143 -8.67 -4.38 -15.88
CA SER A 143 -9.50 -3.24 -16.23
C SER A 143 -9.78 -3.18 -17.74
N TYR A 144 -8.82 -3.57 -18.58
CA TYR A 144 -8.98 -3.61 -20.04
C TYR A 144 -9.76 -4.82 -20.57
N GLN A 145 -9.92 -5.88 -19.77
CA GLN A 145 -10.75 -7.03 -20.16
C GLN A 145 -12.22 -6.84 -19.77
N LEU A 146 -12.49 -5.96 -18.81
CA LEU A 146 -13.82 -5.71 -18.25
C LEU A 146 -14.55 -4.50 -18.87
N ILE A 147 -13.85 -3.74 -19.72
CA ILE A 147 -14.35 -2.54 -20.41
C ILE A 147 -14.29 -2.81 -21.91
#